data_AF-A0AAD9N1X3-F1
#
_entry.id   AF-A0AAD9N1X3-F1
#
_cell.length_a   1.000
_cell.length_b   1.000
_cell.length_c   1.000
_cell.angle_alpha   90.00
_cell.angle_beta   90.00
_cell.angle_gamma   90.00
#
_symmetry.space_group_name_H-M   'P 1'
#
loop_
_entity.id
_entity.type
_entity.pdbx_description
1 polymer ?
#
loop_
_entity_poly.entity_id
_entity_poly.type
_entity_poly.pdbx_seq_one_letter_code
_entity_poly.pdbx_strand_id
1 'polypeptide(L)' 'MQIQMAMCEMQWGYFVVWTPFGLHHEKVTYNATLVDQMIPKLREFHQRYLCPEYFLMRLPRRLPLLKL' A
#
# COMPACT_ATOMS: atom_id res chain seq x y z
N MET A 1 -3.29 0.97 -6.87
CA MET A 1 -3.40 1.60 -8.19
C MET A 1 -3.35 3.12 -8.17
N GLN A 2 -4.17 3.85 -7.40
CA GLN A 2 -4.15 5.33 -7.40
C GLN A 2 -2.77 5.94 -7.06
N ILE A 3 -2.12 5.44 -5.99
CA ILE A 3 -0.76 5.89 -5.62
C ILE A 3 0.27 5.55 -6.72
N GLN A 4 0.15 4.40 -7.37
CA GLN A 4 1.04 4.02 -8.47
C GLN A 4 0.85 4.95 -9.67
N MET A 5 -0.41 5.29 -10.00
CA MET A 5 -0.72 6.26 -11.06
C MET A 5 -0.18 7.66 -10.71
N ALA A 6 -0.27 8.08 -9.44
CA ALA A 6 0.32 9.35 -8.99
C ALA A 6 1.85 9.37 -9.17
N MET A 7 2.54 8.28 -8.80
CA MET A 7 4.00 8.17 -8.90
C MET A 7 4.49 8.08 -10.35
N CYS A 8 3.73 7.44 -11.22
CA CYS A 8 4.06 7.27 -12.63
C CYS A 8 3.46 8.34 -13.55
N GLU A 9 2.84 9.38 -12.97
CA GLU A 9 2.15 10.46 -13.71
C GLU A 9 1.09 9.96 -14.71
N MET A 10 0.46 8.83 -14.41
CA MET A 10 -0.54 8.20 -15.28
C MET A 10 -1.95 8.73 -14.99
N GLN A 11 -2.72 8.99 -16.05
CA GLN A 11 -4.10 9.50 -15.93
C GLN A 11 -5.16 8.40 -15.80
N TRP A 12 -4.81 7.16 -16.16
CA TRP A 12 -5.68 5.98 -16.05
C TRP A 12 -4.87 4.69 -16.14
N GLY A 13 -5.47 3.57 -15.75
CA GLY A 13 -4.91 2.23 -15.90
C GLY A 13 -6.02 1.17 -15.94
N TYR A 14 -5.67 -0.05 -16.35
CA TYR A 14 -6.58 -1.19 -16.28
C TYR A 14 -6.27 -2.02 -15.03
N PHE A 15 -7.28 -2.23 -14.20
CA PHE A 15 -7.26 -3.27 -13.18
C PHE A 15 -7.68 -4.57 -13.83
N VAL A 16 -6.79 -5.56 -13.88
CA VAL A 16 -7.04 -6.84 -14.53
C VAL A 16 -7.06 -7.94 -13.48
N VAL A 17 -8.14 -8.71 -13.46
CA VAL A 17 -8.26 -9.96 -12.72
C VAL A 17 -8.30 -11.09 -13.73
N TRP A 18 -7.28 -11.94 -13.71
CA TRP A 18 -7.19 -13.08 -14.59
C TRP A 18 -7.29 -14.39 -13.80
N THR A 19 -8.09 -15.31 -14.32
CA THR A 19 -8.31 -16.65 -13.79
C THR A 19 -8.17 -17.68 -14.92
N PRO A 20 -8.01 -18.97 -14.61
CA PRO A 20 -8.03 -20.02 -15.63
C PRO A 20 -9.31 -20.06 -16.48
N PHE A 21 -10.43 -19.53 -15.97
CA PHE A 21 -11.73 -19.55 -16.62
C PHE A 21 -12.07 -18.26 -17.37
N GLY A 22 -11.23 -17.24 -17.29
CA GLY A 22 -11.49 -15.98 -17.96
C GLY A 22 -10.74 -14.80 -17.39
N LEU A 23 -10.90 -13.67 -18.07
CA LEU A 23 -10.27 -12.40 -17.76
C LEU A 23 -11.34 -11.34 -17.58
N HIS A 24 -11.28 -10.64 -16.45
CA HIS A 24 -12.09 -9.46 -16.19
C HIS A 24 -11.18 -8.25 -16.05
N HIS A 25 -11.53 -7.14 -16.68
CA HIS A 25 -10.76 -5.91 -16.56
C HIS A 25 -11.67 -4.70 -16.38
N GLU A 26 -11.21 -3.73 -15.59
CA GLU A 26 -11.88 -2.46 -15.36
C GLU A 26 -10.92 -1.30 -15.62
N LYS A 27 -11.38 -0.28 -16.36
CA LYS A 27 -10.60 0.95 -16.53
C LYS A 27 -10.81 1.83 -15.31
N VAL A 28 -9.72 2.16 -14.63
CA VAL A 28 -9.72 3.06 -13.48
C VAL A 28 -9.02 4.34 -13.86
N THR A 29 -9.69 5.47 -13.63
CA THR A 29 -9.12 6.80 -13.85
C THR A 29 -8.38 7.29 -12.60
N TYR A 30 -7.40 8.16 -12.81
CA TYR A 30 -6.71 8.83 -11.74
C TYR A 30 -7.66 9.76 -10.97
N ASN A 31 -7.58 9.70 -9.64
CA ASN A 31 -8.36 10.55 -8.74
C ASN A 31 -7.41 11.28 -7.77
N ALA A 32 -7.07 12.52 -8.11
CA ALA A 32 -6.19 13.37 -7.30
C ALA A 32 -6.72 13.56 -5.87
N THR A 33 -8.02 13.83 -5.73
CA THR A 33 -8.66 14.05 -4.42
C THR A 33 -8.51 12.84 -3.50
N LEU A 34 -8.63 11.63 -4.04
CA LEU A 34 -8.44 10.40 -3.28
C LEU A 34 -6.98 10.23 -2.85
N VAL A 35 -6.03 10.55 -3.73
CA VAL A 35 -4.59 10.47 -3.43
C VAL A 35 -4.20 11.48 -2.33
N ASP A 36 -4.69 12.72 -2.43
CA ASP A 36 -4.42 13.77 -1.44
C ASP A 36 -4.96 13.41 -0.06
N GLN A 37 -6.08 12.67 0.02
CA GLN A 37 -6.61 12.15 1.28
C GLN A 37 -5.84 10.94 1.82
N MET A 38 -5.23 10.13 0.95
CA MET A 38 -4.49 8.93 1.33
C MET A 38 -3.08 9.22 1.84
N ILE A 39 -2.35 10.15 1.20
CA ILE A 39 -0.94 10.43 1.51
C ILE A 39 -0.72 10.77 3.00
N PRO A 40 -1.52 11.65 3.64
CA PRO A 40 -1.33 11.98 5.05
C PRO A 40 -1.51 10.76 5.96
N LYS A 41 -2.52 9.92 5.68
CA LYS A 41 -2.79 8.69 6.46
C LYS A 41 -1.67 7.68 6.32
N LEU A 42 -1.13 7.50 5.10
CA LEU A 42 0.00 6.62 4.84
C LEU A 42 1.27 7.12 5.54
N ARG A 43 1.50 8.44 5.54
CA ARG A 43 2.63 9.07 6.26
C ARG A 43 2.53 8.86 7.76
N GLU A 44 1.36 9.09 8.34
CA GLU A 44 1.09 8.85 9.76
C GLU A 44 1.30 7.38 10.13
N PHE A 45 0.77 6.47 9.33
CA PHE A 45 0.98 5.03 9.52
C PHE A 45 2.46 4.66 9.47
N HIS A 46 3.18 5.17 8.48
CA HIS A 46 4.62 4.94 8.34
C HIS A 46 5.41 5.44 9.57
N GLN A 47 5.13 6.66 10.03
CA GLN A 47 5.85 7.24 11.17
C GLN A 47 5.53 6.55 12.50
N ARG A 48 4.28 6.11 12.70
CA ARG A 48 3.84 5.54 13.98
C ARG A 48 4.08 4.05 14.13
N TYR A 49 4.01 3.30 13.04
CA TYR A 49 4.05 1.84 13.10
C TYR A 49 5.27 1.26 12.40
N LEU A 50 5.59 1.72 11.18
CA LEU A 50 6.72 1.17 10.44
C LEU A 50 8.08 1.69 10.95
N CYS A 51 8.24 3.00 11.14
CA CYS A 51 9.50 3.58 11.61
C CYS A 51 9.96 2.99 12.95
N PRO A 52 9.12 2.89 14.01
CA PRO A 52 9.54 2.30 15.28
C PRO A 52 9.94 0.83 15.15
N GLU A 53 9.25 0.06 14.30
CA GLU A 53 9.62 -1.34 14.03
C GLU A 53 11.04 -1.45 13.46
N TYR A 54 11.44 -0.59 12.51
CA TYR A 54 12.80 -0.61 11.97
C TYR A 54 13.87 -0.32 13.03
N PHE A 55 13.58 0.55 14.00
CA PHE A 55 14.49 0.82 15.12
C PHE A 55 14.50 -0.32 16.15
N LEU A 56 13.34 -0.94 16.43
CA LEU A 56 13.21 -2.05 17.36
C LEU A 56 13.80 -3.37 16.81
N MET A 57 13.83 -3.57 15.50
CA MET A 57 14.46 -4.74 14.86
C MET A 57 16.01 -4.71 14.94
N ARG A 58 16.62 -3.56 15.25
CA ARG A 58 18.06 -3.47 15.57
C ARG A 58 18.39 -3.91 17.00
N LEU A 59 17.39 -4.11 17.85
CA LEU A 59 17.54 -4.73 19.16
C LEU A 59 17.23 -6.23 19.05
N PRO A 60 18.03 -7.13 19.67
CA PRO A 60 17.73 -8.55 19.65
C PRO A 60 16.33 -8.78 20.22
N ARG A 61 15.46 -9.37 19.40
CA ARG A 61 14.05 -9.64 19.75
C ARG A 61 14.01 -10.46 21.05
N ARG A 62 13.58 -9.84 22.15
CA ARG A 62 13.20 -10.52 23.40
C ARG A 62 11.70 -10.80 23.45
N LEU A 63 11.08 -11.08 22.31
CA LEU A 63 9.67 -11.47 22.31
C LEU A 63 9.60 -12.98 22.60
N PRO A 64 8.91 -13.42 23.68
CA PRO A 64 8.65 -14.83 23.87
C PRO A 64 7.80 -15.30 22.70
N LEU A 65 8.23 -16.39 22.06
CA LEU A 65 7.42 -17.10 21.09
C LEU A 65 6.10 -17.42 21.78
N LEU A 66 5.00 -16.85 21.28
CA LEU A 66 3.65 -17.22 21.70
C LEU A 66 3.57 -18.75 21.69
N LYS A 67 3.36 -19.34 22.87
CA LYS A 67 3.00 -20.76 22.98
C LYS A 67 1.56 -20.85 22.50
N LEU A 68 1.40 -21.26 21.24
CA LEU A 68 0.19 -21.90 20.75
C LEU A 68 0.12 -23.33 21.31
#